data_AF-A0A7X6XKA5-F1
#
_entry.id   AF-A0A7X6XKA5-F1
#
_cell.length_a   1.000
_cell.length_b   1.000
_cell.length_c   1.000
_cell.angle_alpha   90.00
_cell.angle_beta   90.00
_cell.angle_gamma   90.00
#
_symmetry.space_group_name_H-M   'P 1'
#
loop_
_entity.id
_entity.type
_entity.pdbx_description
1 polymer ?
#
loop_
_entity_poly.entity_id
_entity_poly.type
_entity_poly.pdbx_seq_one_letter_code
_entity_poly.pdbx_strand_id
1 'polypeptide(L)'
;HYDFLPTLLDFLDLPIPEPESLPGHSFAPLLRGAGLPGHQNVVVFDEYGPVRMIRDRRWKYVHRYPYGPHELYDLEEDPGEEHNLVGETGAAQAIAPLKAELDRFFVRYADPARDGTREAVYGVGQIGLAGPAGKGSPAFHQEVCHVDENGRPRGAGYWPLGPIDPR
;
A
#
# COMPACT_ATOMS: atom_id res chain seq x y z
N HIS A 1 2.73 -5.34 7.78
CA HIS A 1 2.67 -6.79 8.09
C HIS A 1 1.52 -7.05 9.06
N TYR A 2 0.44 -7.71 8.62
CA TYR A 2 -0.78 -7.89 9.43
C TYR A 2 -0.78 -9.21 10.21
N ASP A 3 -0.16 -10.25 9.67
CA ASP A 3 -0.22 -11.62 10.21
C ASP A 3 0.70 -11.86 11.40
N PHE A 4 1.65 -10.96 11.67
CA PHE A 4 2.66 -11.17 12.70
C PHE A 4 2.06 -11.22 14.11
N LEU A 5 1.21 -10.26 14.47
CA LEU A 5 0.56 -10.22 15.78
C LEU A 5 -0.32 -11.45 16.04
N PRO A 6 -1.30 -11.81 15.17
CA PRO A 6 -2.12 -12.99 15.41
C PRO A 6 -1.29 -14.28 15.39
N THR A 7 -0.23 -14.36 14.57
CA THR A 7 0.69 -15.50 14.59
C THR A 7 1.47 -15.61 15.89
N LEU A 8 2.01 -14.50 16.40
CA LEU A 8 2.78 -14.49 17.64
C LEU A 8 1.91 -14.90 18.84
N LEU A 9 0.69 -14.37 18.93
CA LEU A 9 -0.24 -14.71 20.01
C LEU A 9 -0.68 -16.17 19.94
N ASP A 10 -1.09 -16.66 18.76
CA ASP A 10 -1.40 -18.08 18.55
C ASP A 10 -0.20 -18.97 18.88
N PHE A 11 1.01 -18.62 18.42
CA PHE A 11 2.21 -19.41 18.66
C PHE A 11 2.56 -19.54 20.15
N LEU A 12 2.22 -18.52 20.95
CA LEU A 12 2.40 -18.49 22.40
C LEU A 12 1.17 -18.98 23.19
N ASP A 13 0.14 -19.49 22.52
CA ASP A 13 -1.13 -19.91 23.11
C ASP A 13 -1.83 -18.80 23.93
N LEU A 14 -1.69 -17.54 23.48
CA LEU A 14 -2.31 -16.36 24.06
C LEU A 14 -3.60 -15.97 23.33
N PRO A 15 -4.61 -15.42 24.03
CA PRO A 15 -5.83 -14.95 23.40
C PRO A 15 -5.54 -13.78 22.46
N ILE A 16 -6.14 -13.80 21.27
CA ILE A 16 -6.13 -12.67 20.34
C ILE A 16 -7.26 -11.72 20.77
N PRO A 17 -6.96 -10.48 21.20
CA PRO A 17 -8.00 -9.51 21.50
C PRO A 17 -8.65 -9.07 20.19
N GLU A 18 -9.99 -9.06 20.16
CA GLU A 18 -10.80 -8.59 19.02
C GLU A 18 -10.35 -9.17 17.66
N PRO A 19 -10.34 -10.50 17.48
CA PRO A 19 -9.78 -11.12 16.28
C PRO A 19 -10.42 -10.62 14.98
N GLU A 20 -11.69 -10.19 15.02
CA GLU A 20 -12.41 -9.67 13.86
C GLU A 20 -11.96 -8.27 13.42
N SER A 21 -11.23 -7.54 14.29
CA SER A 21 -10.68 -6.20 14.02
C SER A 21 -9.28 -6.26 13.40
N LEU A 22 -8.62 -7.42 13.44
CA LEU A 22 -7.33 -7.64 12.80
C LEU A 22 -7.53 -8.10 11.36
N PRO A 23 -6.82 -7.51 10.37
CA PRO A 23 -6.85 -7.99 9.00
C PRO A 23 -6.01 -9.26 8.78
N GLY A 24 -5.08 -9.54 9.68
CA GLY A 24 -4.13 -10.65 9.56
C GLY A 24 -4.67 -11.96 10.13
N HIS A 25 -4.10 -13.07 9.64
CA HIS A 25 -4.40 -14.41 10.08
C HIS A 25 -3.14 -15.10 10.61
N SER A 26 -3.30 -15.97 11.60
CA SER A 26 -2.17 -16.74 12.10
C SER A 26 -1.71 -17.78 11.07
N PHE A 27 -0.39 -17.85 10.87
CA PHE A 27 0.27 -18.95 10.15
C PHE A 27 1.10 -19.85 11.08
N ALA A 28 0.87 -19.77 12.41
CA ALA A 28 1.54 -20.61 13.40
C ALA A 28 1.44 -22.14 13.11
N PRO A 29 0.35 -22.68 12.52
CA PRO A 29 0.31 -24.08 12.10
C PRO A 29 1.48 -24.48 11.17
N LEU A 30 1.87 -23.61 10.22
CA LEU A 30 3.03 -23.85 9.34
C LEU A 30 4.32 -23.95 10.13
N LEU A 31 4.51 -23.08 11.13
CA LEU A 31 5.69 -23.08 12.00
C LEU A 31 5.77 -24.34 12.86
N ARG A 32 4.61 -24.94 13.17
CA ARG A 32 4.49 -26.21 13.91
C ARG A 32 4.60 -27.45 13.00
N GLY A 33 4.83 -27.27 11.70
CA GLY A 33 4.92 -28.36 10.72
C GLY A 33 3.58 -28.93 10.27
N ALA A 34 2.46 -28.27 10.60
CA ALA A 34 1.14 -28.58 10.06
C ALA A 34 0.90 -27.79 8.76
N GLY A 35 0.07 -28.32 7.86
CA GLY A 35 -0.40 -27.56 6.69
C GLY A 35 -1.46 -26.53 7.07
N LEU A 36 -1.65 -25.51 6.23
CA LEU A 36 -2.83 -24.64 6.29
C LEU A 36 -3.90 -25.16 5.32
N PRO A 37 -5.17 -25.29 5.74
CA PRO A 37 -6.25 -25.64 4.84
C PRO A 37 -6.50 -24.47 3.87
N GLY A 38 -6.24 -24.73 2.58
CA GLY A 38 -6.55 -23.81 1.48
C GLY A 38 -5.51 -22.72 1.30
N HIS A 39 -4.82 -22.74 0.16
CA HIS A 39 -4.18 -21.54 -0.35
C HIS A 39 -5.29 -20.57 -0.78
N GLN A 40 -5.81 -19.79 0.17
CA GLN A 40 -6.40 -18.50 -0.16
C GLN A 40 -5.28 -17.72 -0.88
N ASN A 41 -5.59 -17.07 -2.00
CA ASN A 41 -4.63 -16.19 -2.66
C ASN A 41 -4.02 -15.27 -1.58
N VAL A 42 -2.70 -15.14 -1.53
CA VAL A 42 -2.07 -14.16 -0.65
C VAL A 42 -2.47 -12.80 -1.22
N VAL A 43 -3.51 -12.20 -0.62
CA VAL A 43 -3.95 -10.87 -0.99
C VAL A 43 -3.21 -9.88 -0.12
N VAL A 44 -2.31 -9.13 -0.74
CA VAL A 44 -1.58 -8.06 -0.07
C VAL A 44 -2.38 -6.78 -0.24
N PHE A 45 -2.76 -6.18 0.88
CA PHE A 45 -3.27 -4.81 0.92
C PHE A 45 -2.16 -3.90 1.44
N ASP A 46 -2.00 -2.73 0.82
CA ASP A 46 -1.01 -1.75 1.27
C ASP A 46 -1.57 -0.33 1.21
N GLU A 47 -1.08 0.51 2.12
CA GLU A 47 -1.42 1.92 2.26
C GLU A 47 -0.14 2.74 2.38
N TYR A 48 0.01 3.71 1.50
CA TYR A 48 1.07 4.70 1.58
C TYR A 48 0.51 6.07 1.22
N GLY A 49 0.16 6.86 2.24
CA GLY A 49 -0.48 8.16 2.05
C GLY A 49 -1.72 8.05 1.16
N PRO A 50 -1.75 8.71 -0.01
CA PRO A 50 -2.91 8.70 -0.90
C PRO A 50 -2.96 7.45 -1.79
N VAL A 51 -2.10 6.46 -1.57
CA VAL A 51 -2.01 5.26 -2.40
C VAL A 51 -2.55 4.05 -1.65
N ARG A 52 -3.36 3.26 -2.33
CA ARG A 52 -3.88 1.96 -1.88
C ARG A 52 -3.56 0.91 -2.93
N MET A 53 -3.14 -0.27 -2.50
CA MET A 53 -2.78 -1.36 -3.40
C MET A 53 -3.43 -2.66 -2.96
N ILE A 54 -3.90 -3.44 -3.92
CA ILE A 54 -4.29 -4.84 -3.76
C ILE A 54 -3.47 -5.68 -4.73
N ARG A 55 -2.91 -6.78 -4.25
CA ARG A 55 -2.21 -7.76 -5.07
C ARG A 55 -2.70 -9.14 -4.74
N ASP A 56 -3.11 -9.90 -5.75
CA ASP A 56 -3.29 -11.34 -5.67
C ASP A 56 -2.14 -12.08 -6.38
N ARG A 57 -2.36 -13.36 -6.70
CA ARG A 57 -1.36 -14.20 -7.37
C ARG A 57 -1.00 -13.71 -8.79
N ARG A 58 -1.99 -13.20 -9.54
CA ARG A 58 -1.84 -12.77 -10.93
C ARG A 58 -1.87 -11.25 -11.05
N TRP A 59 -2.77 -10.57 -10.38
CA TRP A 59 -2.96 -9.14 -10.59
C TRP A 59 -2.41 -8.31 -9.44
N LYS A 60 -1.79 -7.19 -9.79
CA LYS A 60 -1.53 -6.08 -8.86
C LYS A 60 -2.24 -4.84 -9.37
N TYR A 61 -3.02 -4.23 -8.49
CA TYR A 61 -3.74 -2.99 -8.77
C TYR A 61 -3.37 -1.92 -7.75
N VAL A 62 -2.93 -0.76 -8.25
CA VAL A 62 -2.56 0.41 -7.44
C VAL A 62 -3.55 1.55 -7.73
N HIS A 63 -4.29 1.95 -6.70
CA HIS A 63 -5.21 3.07 -6.74
C HIS A 63 -4.57 4.29 -6.05
N ARG A 64 -4.45 5.40 -6.79
CA ARG A 64 -3.91 6.67 -6.28
C ARG A 64 -5.02 7.70 -6.17
N TYR A 65 -5.28 8.17 -4.97
CA TYR A 65 -6.25 9.23 -4.71
C TYR A 65 -5.61 10.62 -4.90
N PRO A 66 -6.42 11.66 -5.20
CA PRO A 66 -7.85 11.57 -5.53
C PRO A 66 -8.14 11.17 -6.98
N TYR A 67 -7.17 11.25 -7.90
CA TYR A 67 -7.44 11.19 -9.35
C TYR A 67 -6.55 10.23 -10.16
N GLY A 68 -5.56 9.59 -9.55
CA GLY A 68 -4.58 8.75 -10.25
C GLY A 68 -3.21 9.43 -10.46
N PRO A 69 -2.42 8.94 -11.43
CA PRO A 69 -2.72 7.80 -12.31
C PRO A 69 -2.83 6.49 -11.53
N HIS A 70 -3.71 5.58 -11.96
CA HIS A 70 -3.78 4.24 -11.38
C HIS A 70 -2.85 3.29 -12.15
N GLU A 71 -2.52 2.15 -11.56
CA GLU A 71 -1.72 1.11 -12.23
C GLU A 71 -2.38 -0.26 -12.13
N LEU A 72 -2.23 -1.06 -13.17
CA LEU A 72 -2.60 -2.48 -13.20
C LEU A 72 -1.45 -3.27 -13.83
N TYR A 73 -1.02 -4.34 -13.18
CA TYR A 73 0.03 -5.24 -13.67
C TYR A 73 -0.45 -6.69 -13.63
N ASP A 74 -0.17 -7.43 -14.71
CA ASP A 74 -0.29 -8.87 -14.75
C ASP A 74 1.05 -9.49 -14.32
N LEU A 75 1.16 -9.96 -13.09
CA LEU A 75 2.35 -10.55 -12.52
C LEU A 75 2.69 -11.95 -13.05
N GLU A 76 1.77 -12.62 -13.77
CA GLU A 76 2.11 -13.86 -14.46
C GLU A 76 2.87 -13.58 -15.77
N GLU A 77 2.48 -12.54 -16.50
CA GLU A 77 3.08 -12.16 -17.79
C GLU A 77 4.22 -11.13 -17.63
N ASP A 78 4.11 -10.25 -16.65
CA ASP A 78 5.04 -9.18 -16.32
C ASP A 78 5.38 -9.17 -14.82
N PRO A 79 6.19 -10.14 -14.33
CA PRO A 79 6.65 -10.17 -12.94
C PRO A 79 7.48 -8.95 -12.53
N GLY A 80 8.02 -8.20 -13.51
CA GLY A 80 8.83 -7.00 -13.29
C GLY A 80 8.00 -5.72 -13.10
N GLU A 81 6.68 -5.78 -13.31
CA GLU A 81 5.79 -4.62 -13.23
C GLU A 81 6.22 -3.47 -14.19
N GLU A 82 6.75 -3.85 -15.36
CA GLU A 82 7.29 -2.92 -16.35
C GLU A 82 6.20 -2.32 -17.26
N HIS A 83 5.06 -2.99 -17.40
CA HIS A 83 3.99 -2.65 -18.34
C HIS A 83 2.67 -2.36 -17.61
N ASN A 84 2.35 -1.08 -17.42
CA ASN A 84 1.09 -0.67 -16.81
C ASN A 84 -0.09 -0.85 -17.80
N LEU A 85 -1.01 -1.75 -17.47
CA LEU A 85 -2.17 -2.13 -18.28
C LEU A 85 -3.43 -1.31 -18.00
N VAL A 86 -3.41 -0.31 -17.10
CA VAL A 86 -4.62 0.38 -16.62
C VAL A 86 -5.49 0.99 -17.74
N GLY A 87 -4.88 1.38 -18.86
CA GLY A 87 -5.55 1.97 -20.03
C GLY A 87 -5.87 1.00 -21.16
N GLU A 88 -5.47 -0.27 -21.03
CA GLU A 88 -5.60 -1.27 -22.08
C GLU A 88 -7.01 -1.85 -22.18
N THR A 89 -7.31 -2.40 -23.36
CA THR A 89 -8.60 -3.07 -23.59
C THR A 89 -8.72 -4.28 -22.65
N GLY A 90 -9.79 -4.31 -21.85
CA GLY A 90 -10.04 -5.39 -20.88
C GLY A 90 -9.56 -5.10 -19.46
N ALA A 91 -8.75 -4.06 -19.24
CA ALA A 91 -8.25 -3.68 -17.91
C ALA A 91 -9.38 -3.46 -16.90
N ALA A 92 -10.48 -2.84 -17.32
CA ALA A 92 -11.65 -2.60 -16.47
C ALA A 92 -12.24 -3.89 -15.88
N GLN A 93 -12.18 -5.00 -16.61
CA GLN A 93 -12.71 -6.29 -16.15
C GLN A 93 -11.83 -6.92 -15.07
N ALA A 94 -10.52 -6.71 -15.12
CA ALA A 94 -9.59 -7.11 -14.07
C ALA A 94 -9.66 -6.15 -12.86
N ILE A 95 -9.75 -4.84 -13.09
CA ILE A 95 -9.75 -3.81 -12.05
C ILE A 95 -11.00 -3.88 -11.17
N ALA A 96 -12.19 -4.08 -11.77
CA ALA A 96 -13.45 -4.00 -11.04
C ALA A 96 -13.52 -4.89 -9.78
N PRO A 97 -13.22 -6.21 -9.83
CA PRO A 97 -13.23 -7.06 -8.64
C PRO A 97 -12.16 -6.65 -7.62
N LEU A 98 -10.95 -6.31 -8.09
CA LEU A 98 -9.83 -5.89 -7.25
C LEU A 98 -10.15 -4.61 -6.48
N LYS A 99 -10.68 -3.59 -7.18
CA LYS A 99 -11.10 -2.33 -6.57
C LYS A 99 -12.19 -2.53 -5.54
N ALA A 100 -13.19 -3.38 -5.84
CA ALA A 100 -14.26 -3.67 -4.90
C ALA A 100 -13.74 -4.37 -3.63
N GLU A 101 -12.76 -5.25 -3.76
CA GLU A 101 -12.13 -5.90 -2.62
C GLU A 101 -11.24 -4.94 -1.81
N LEU A 102 -10.45 -4.12 -2.50
CA LEU A 102 -9.64 -3.05 -1.91
C LEU A 102 -10.52 -2.12 -1.06
N ASP A 103 -11.66 -1.67 -1.60
CA ASP A 103 -12.60 -0.82 -0.87
C ASP A 103 -13.16 -1.52 0.36
N ARG A 104 -13.61 -2.77 0.22
CA ARG A 104 -14.14 -3.55 1.36
C ARG A 104 -13.10 -3.69 2.48
N PHE A 105 -11.85 -3.95 2.11
CA PHE A 105 -10.77 -4.10 3.07
C PHE A 105 -10.54 -2.80 3.85
N PHE A 106 -10.35 -1.68 3.16
CA PHE A 106 -10.05 -0.41 3.83
C PHE A 106 -11.27 0.17 4.57
N VAL A 107 -12.50 -0.08 4.11
CA VAL A 107 -13.71 0.25 4.89
C VAL A 107 -13.75 -0.50 6.22
N ARG A 108 -13.32 -1.78 6.22
CA ARG A 108 -13.39 -2.63 7.40
C ARG A 108 -12.26 -2.34 8.39
N TYR A 109 -11.04 -2.11 7.90
CA TYR A 109 -9.84 -2.15 8.73
C TYR A 109 -9.10 -0.81 8.87
N ALA A 110 -9.40 0.20 8.03
CA ALA A 110 -8.76 1.50 8.21
C ALA A 110 -9.31 2.23 9.43
N ASP A 111 -8.43 2.88 10.18
CA ASP A 111 -8.82 3.84 11.22
C ASP A 111 -9.12 5.20 10.56
N PRO A 112 -10.38 5.67 10.54
CA PRO A 112 -10.73 6.95 9.91
C PRO A 112 -9.99 8.15 10.50
N ALA A 113 -9.53 8.07 11.75
CA ALA A 113 -8.77 9.14 12.38
C ALA A 113 -7.32 9.22 11.85
N ARG A 114 -6.82 8.15 11.25
CA ARG A 114 -5.43 8.01 10.76
C ARG A 114 -5.32 7.74 9.26
N ASP A 115 -6.45 7.82 8.54
CA ASP A 115 -6.51 7.54 7.11
C ASP A 115 -5.66 8.52 6.29
N GLY A 116 -4.62 7.98 5.65
CA GLY A 116 -3.67 8.73 4.84
C GLY A 116 -4.17 9.14 3.45
N THR A 117 -5.38 8.76 3.02
CA THR A 117 -5.85 8.98 1.63
C THR A 117 -5.78 10.43 1.15
N ARG A 118 -5.77 11.39 2.09
CA ARG A 118 -5.75 12.84 1.82
C ARG A 118 -4.38 13.49 2.06
N GLU A 119 -3.39 12.70 2.45
CA GLU A 119 -2.05 13.20 2.75
C GLU A 119 -1.19 13.26 1.50
N ALA A 120 -0.46 14.35 1.30
CA ALA A 120 0.50 14.47 0.21
C ALA A 120 1.84 13.85 0.63
N VAL A 121 2.22 12.73 0.01
CA VAL A 121 3.46 12.01 0.32
C VAL A 121 4.44 12.08 -0.84
N TYR A 122 5.62 12.64 -0.56
CA TYR A 122 6.69 12.86 -1.55
C TYR A 122 7.94 11.99 -1.33
N GLY A 123 7.86 11.00 -0.42
CA GLY A 123 8.98 10.07 -0.15
C GLY A 123 10.07 10.61 0.78
N VAL A 124 9.84 11.75 1.44
CA VAL A 124 10.79 12.39 2.39
C VAL A 124 10.51 12.05 3.85
N GLY A 125 9.71 11.02 4.10
CA GLY A 125 9.40 10.51 5.43
C GLY A 125 8.20 11.17 6.12
N GLN A 126 7.65 10.44 7.08
CA GLN A 126 6.53 10.85 7.92
C GLN A 126 7.05 11.53 9.18
N ILE A 127 6.47 12.68 9.52
CA ILE A 127 6.86 13.52 10.68
C ILE A 127 5.72 13.70 11.70
N GLY A 128 4.50 13.30 11.34
CA GLY A 128 3.31 13.46 12.16
C GLY A 128 2.29 12.36 11.91
N LEU A 129 1.19 12.39 12.67
CA LEU A 129 0.07 11.50 12.43
C LEU A 129 -0.68 11.95 11.18
N ALA A 130 -1.05 10.99 10.33
CA ALA A 130 -1.93 11.22 9.20
C ALA A 130 -3.38 11.47 9.66
N GLY A 131 -4.16 12.11 8.79
CA GLY A 131 -5.60 12.28 8.98
C GLY A 131 -5.96 13.19 10.16
N PRO A 132 -7.23 13.11 10.64
CA PRO A 132 -7.71 13.91 11.75
C PRO A 132 -6.87 13.82 13.04
N ALA A 133 -6.19 12.70 13.28
CA ALA A 133 -5.32 12.50 14.44
C ALA A 133 -4.11 13.45 14.45
N GLY A 134 -3.68 13.94 13.28
CA GLY A 134 -2.65 14.97 13.14
C GLY A 134 -3.08 16.36 13.60
N LYS A 135 -4.39 16.59 13.87
CA LYS A 135 -4.94 17.86 14.35
C LYS A 135 -4.53 19.07 13.49
N GLY A 136 -4.40 18.86 12.17
CA GLY A 136 -4.00 19.89 11.21
C GLY A 136 -2.49 20.15 11.13
N SER A 137 -1.66 19.41 11.88
CA SER A 137 -0.21 19.43 11.67
C SER A 137 0.17 18.62 10.42
N PRO A 138 1.25 18.99 9.70
CA PRO A 138 1.73 18.22 8.57
C PRO A 138 2.09 16.78 8.98
N ALA A 139 1.60 15.79 8.24
CA ALA A 139 1.93 14.39 8.47
C ALA A 139 3.28 14.00 7.82
N PHE A 140 3.68 14.67 6.74
CA PHE A 140 4.88 14.34 5.95
C PHE A 140 5.71 15.59 5.68
N HIS A 141 7.02 15.41 5.51
CA HIS A 141 7.86 16.46 4.94
C HIS A 141 7.38 16.80 3.51
N GLN A 142 7.42 18.08 3.15
CA GLN A 142 7.00 18.55 1.83
C GLN A 142 8.16 19.08 0.99
N GLU A 143 9.35 19.20 1.57
CA GLU A 143 10.53 19.73 0.90
C GLU A 143 11.52 18.62 0.62
N VAL A 144 11.86 18.44 -0.66
CA VAL A 144 13.05 17.68 -1.06
C VAL A 144 14.20 18.68 -1.18
N CYS A 145 15.01 18.80 -0.13
CA CYS A 145 16.25 19.56 -0.22
C CYS A 145 17.29 18.75 -0.99
N HIS A 146 17.32 18.89 -2.31
CA HIS A 146 18.42 18.34 -3.11
C HIS A 146 19.68 19.16 -2.83
N VAL A 147 20.71 18.52 -2.29
CA VAL A 147 22.04 19.12 -2.23
C VAL A 147 22.76 18.92 -3.57
N ASP A 148 23.47 19.93 -4.05
CA ASP A 148 24.35 19.77 -5.20
C ASP A 148 25.58 18.91 -4.85
N GLU A 149 26.40 18.61 -5.85
CA GLU A 149 27.67 17.87 -5.71
C GLU A 149 28.65 18.49 -4.71
N ASN A 150 28.41 19.73 -4.27
CA ASN A 150 29.20 20.48 -3.30
C ASN A 150 28.50 20.60 -1.93
N GLY A 151 27.39 19.87 -1.71
CA GLY A 151 26.65 19.87 -0.45
C GLY A 151 25.80 21.11 -0.19
N ARG A 152 25.59 22.00 -1.19
CA ARG A 152 24.75 23.19 -1.03
C ARG A 152 23.30 22.85 -1.36
N PRO A 153 22.32 23.27 -0.52
CA PRO A 153 20.92 23.06 -0.83
C PRO A 153 20.55 23.83 -2.12
N ARG A 154 20.10 23.11 -3.14
CA ARG A 154 19.41 23.70 -4.30
C ARG A 154 18.03 24.15 -3.80
N GLY A 155 17.74 25.44 -3.94
CA GLY A 155 16.48 26.02 -3.46
C GLY A 155 15.26 25.28 -4.01
N ALA A 156 14.17 25.29 -3.24
CA ALA A 156 12.89 24.66 -3.54
C ALA A 156 12.34 25.11 -4.91
N GLY A 157 12.65 24.34 -5.95
CA GLY A 157 12.13 24.53 -7.30
C GLY A 157 11.28 23.33 -7.67
N TYR A 158 10.02 23.59 -8.03
CA TYR A 158 9.11 22.60 -8.58
C TYR A 158 9.70 22.04 -9.88
N TRP A 159 10.14 20.79 -9.91
CA TRP A 159 10.50 20.13 -11.16
C TRP A 159 9.20 19.54 -11.75
N PRO A 160 8.69 20.03 -12.89
CA PRO A 160 7.69 19.27 -13.60
C PRO A 160 8.35 17.95 -14.00
N LEU A 161 7.70 16.82 -13.75
CA LEU A 161 8.12 15.52 -14.25
C LEU A 161 8.21 15.59 -15.78
N GLY A 162 9.37 15.99 -16.29
CA GLY A 162 9.77 15.91 -17.68
C GLY A 162 10.22 14.49 -18.01
N PRO A 163 10.19 14.09 -19.30
CA PRO A 163 10.37 12.71 -19.71
C PRO A 163 11.75 12.19 -19.30
N ILE A 164 11.77 10.93 -18.86
CA ILE A 164 12.97 10.17 -18.56
C ILE A 164 13.75 9.99 -19.87
N ASP A 165 14.97 10.54 -19.94
CA ASP A 165 15.95 10.33 -21.01
C ASP A 165 16.41 8.85 -20.99
N PRO A 166 16.13 8.05 -22.03
CA PRO A 166 16.59 6.68 -22.10
C PRO A 166 18.02 6.67 -22.66
N ARG A 167 19.00 6.53 -21.77
CA ARG A 167 20.36 6.14 -22.12
C ARG A 167 20.73 4.82 -21.47
#